data_AF-A0A974VRQ6-F1
#
_entry.id   AF-A0A974VRQ6-F1
#
_cell.length_a   1.000
_cell.length_b   1.000
_cell.length_c   1.000
_cell.angle_alpha   90.00
_cell.angle_beta   90.00
_cell.angle_gamma   90.00
#
_symmetry.space_group_name_H-M   'P 1'
#
loop_
_entity.id
_entity.type
_entity.pdbx_description
1 polymer ?
#
loop_
_entity_poly.entity_id
_entity_poly.type
_entity_poly.pdbx_seq_one_letter_code
_entity_poly.pdbx_strand_id
1 'polypeptide(L)' 'MTAQTSPTPDPESLAMLESLRRAVAGALERKRRLGQYAVVWDGQAPIAVGEDAPPELRSPGRETEG' A
#
# COMPACT_ATOMS: atom_id res chain seq x y z
N MET A 1 -3.07 -25.56 -19.56
CA MET A 1 -3.94 -24.90 -18.58
C MET A 1 -3.63 -25.47 -17.21
N THR A 2 -2.79 -24.81 -16.43
CA THR A 2 -2.48 -25.25 -15.05
C THR A 2 -3.54 -24.68 -14.11
N ALA A 3 -4.30 -25.58 -13.48
CA ALA A 3 -5.31 -25.22 -12.49
C ALA A 3 -4.63 -24.56 -11.28
N GLN A 4 -4.93 -23.28 -11.07
CA GLN A 4 -4.60 -22.59 -9.83
C GLN A 4 -5.64 -23.03 -8.79
N THR A 5 -5.35 -24.10 -8.06
CA THR A 5 -6.05 -24.39 -6.81
C THR A 5 -5.65 -23.30 -5.83
N SER A 6 -6.50 -22.29 -5.63
CA SER A 6 -6.35 -21.35 -4.53
C SER A 6 -6.43 -22.16 -3.23
N PRO A 7 -5.32 -22.41 -2.50
CA PRO A 7 -5.44 -23.04 -1.21
C PRO A 7 -6.17 -22.03 -0.33
N THR A 8 -7.24 -22.45 0.31
CA THR A 8 -7.82 -21.71 1.43
C THR A 8 -6.65 -21.34 2.35
N PRO A 9 -6.33 -20.04 2.51
CA PRO A 9 -5.12 -19.65 3.22
C PRO A 9 -5.23 -20.15 4.65
N ASP A 10 -4.23 -20.90 5.08
CA ASP A 10 -4.18 -21.40 6.44
C ASP A 10 -4.14 -20.20 7.42
N PRO A 11 -4.69 -20.35 8.63
CA PRO A 11 -4.77 -19.26 9.60
C PRO A 11 -3.40 -18.65 9.94
N GLU A 12 -2.33 -19.43 9.87
CA GLU A 12 -0.96 -18.99 10.11
C GLU A 12 -0.44 -18.09 8.98
N SER A 13 -0.68 -18.45 7.71
CA SER A 13 -0.39 -17.62 6.53
C SER A 13 -1.13 -16.29 6.56
N LEU A 14 -2.40 -16.28 7.02
CA LEU A 14 -3.15 -15.03 7.21
C LEU A 14 -2.53 -14.17 8.31
N ALA A 15 -2.13 -14.76 9.44
CA ALA A 15 -1.47 -14.06 10.54
C ALA A 15 -0.11 -13.48 10.11
N MET A 16 0.67 -14.23 9.33
CA MET A 16 1.93 -13.74 8.74
C MET A 16 1.69 -12.57 7.79
N LEU A 17 0.70 -12.67 6.89
CA LEU A 17 0.35 -11.58 5.99
C LEU A 17 -0.10 -10.33 6.75
N GLU A 18 -0.89 -10.49 7.80
CA GLU A 18 -1.33 -9.38 8.64
C GLU A 18 -0.15 -8.71 9.36
N SER A 19 0.78 -9.49 9.91
CA SER A 19 1.99 -8.98 10.54
C SER A 19 2.84 -8.16 9.57
N LEU A 20 3.05 -8.68 8.35
CA LEU A 20 3.76 -7.97 7.28
C LEU A 20 3.05 -6.66 6.90
N ARG A 21 1.72 -6.71 6.72
CA ARG A 21 0.91 -5.51 6.42
C ARG A 21 1.02 -4.46 7.52
N ARG A 22 0.97 -4.85 8.79
CA ARG A 22 1.12 -3.95 9.94
C ARG A 22 2.53 -3.33 10.00
N ALA A 23 3.57 -4.12 9.78
CA ALA A 23 4.95 -3.64 9.76
C ALA A 23 5.18 -2.62 8.64
N VAL A 24 4.69 -2.92 7.43
CA VAL A 24 4.76 -2.01 6.29
C VAL A 24 3.95 -0.75 6.56
N ALA A 25 2.72 -0.85 7.07
CA ALA A 25 1.90 0.30 7.43
C ALA A 25 2.60 1.21 8.45
N GLY A 26 3.20 0.65 9.50
CA GLY A 26 3.96 1.42 10.49
C GLY A 26 5.20 2.10 9.90
N ALA A 27 5.92 1.43 9.00
CA ALA A 27 7.06 2.01 8.31
C ALA A 27 6.65 3.16 7.38
N LEU A 28 5.55 3.00 6.63
CA LEU A 28 5.00 4.02 5.76
C LEU A 28 4.49 5.23 6.54
N GLU A 29 3.79 5.01 7.66
CA GLU A 29 3.34 6.07 8.56
C GLU A 29 4.50 6.87 9.15
N ARG A 30 5.57 6.17 9.57
CA ARG A 30 6.78 6.82 10.08
C ARG A 30 7.48 7.66 9.00
N LYS A 31 7.53 7.18 7.76
CA LYS A 31 8.03 7.95 6.61
C LYS A 31 7.17 9.17 6.34
N ARG A 32 5.84 9.02 6.36
CA ARG A 32 4.89 10.14 6.21
C ARG A 32 5.11 11.24 7.26
N ARG A 33 5.29 10.86 8.53
CA ARG A 33 5.56 11.80 9.64
C ARG A 33 6.89 12.55 9.51
N LEU A 34 7.82 12.04 8.71
CA LEU A 34 9.10 12.69 8.43
C LEU A 34 9.03 13.57 7.16
N GLY A 35 7.85 13.79 6.57
CA GLY A 35 7.70 14.49 5.29
C GLY A 35 8.17 13.66 4.09
N GLN A 36 8.26 12.33 4.25
CA GLN A 36 8.63 11.44 3.16
C GLN A 36 7.40 10.75 2.59
N TYR A 37 7.32 10.64 1.28
CA TYR A 37 6.28 9.89 0.58
C TYR A 37 6.75 8.48 0.23
N ALA A 38 5.81 7.57 -0.02
CA ALA A 38 6.10 6.23 -0.50
C ALA A 38 5.41 5.99 -1.84
N VAL A 39 6.13 5.41 -2.79
CA VAL A 39 5.58 5.02 -4.08
C VAL A 39 5.19 3.54 -4.00
N VAL A 40 3.92 3.25 -4.28
CA VAL A 40 3.30 1.93 -4.25
C VAL A 40 2.74 1.65 -5.64
N TRP A 41 2.92 0.45 -6.15
CA TRP A 41 2.34 0.04 -7.43
C TRP A 41 0.94 -0.54 -7.22
N ASP A 42 -0.09 0.04 -7.85
CA ASP A 42 -1.49 -0.42 -7.71
C ASP A 42 -1.87 -1.56 -8.68
N GLY A 43 -0.98 -1.90 -9.60
CA GLY A 43 -1.20 -2.88 -10.67
C GLY A 43 -1.36 -2.27 -12.06
N GLN A 44 -1.63 -0.97 -12.17
CA GLN A 44 -1.72 -0.22 -13.43
C GLN A 44 -0.70 0.92 -13.49
N ALA A 45 -0.49 1.62 -12.38
CA ALA A 45 0.39 2.78 -12.30
C ALA A 45 1.07 2.90 -10.92
N PRO A 46 2.22 3.60 -10.86
CA PRO A 46 2.83 3.98 -9.60
C PRO A 46 2.02 5.07 -8.91
N ILE A 47 1.65 4.86 -7.65
CA ILE A 47 0.91 5.79 -6.80
C ILE A 47 1.78 6.21 -5.63
N ALA A 48 1.94 7.50 -5.41
CA ALA A 48 2.59 8.05 -4.24
C ALA A 48 1.58 8.31 -3.11
N VAL A 49 1.92 7.84 -1.90
CA VAL A 49 1.16 7.97 -0.67
C VAL A 49 1.98 8.82 0.31
N GLY A 50 1.46 9.99 0.68
CA GLY A 50 2.09 10.93 1.62
C GLY A 50 1.70 12.38 1.32
N GLU A 51 1.76 13.26 2.34
CA GLU A 51 1.42 14.68 2.18
C GLU A 51 2.43 15.47 1.35
N ASP A 52 3.66 14.96 1.19
CA ASP A 52 4.71 15.51 0.32
C ASP A 52 4.84 14.74 -1.02
N ALA A 53 3.87 13.87 -1.36
CA ALA A 53 3.87 13.15 -2.62
C ALA A 53 3.74 14.13 -3.82
N PRO A 54 4.47 13.92 -4.93
CA PRO A 54 4.28 14.69 -6.16
C PRO A 54 2.84 14.57 -6.65
N PRO A 55 2.20 15.67 -7.11
CA PRO A 55 0.80 15.66 -7.54
C PRO A 55 0.55 14.71 -8.72
N GLU A 56 1.56 14.45 -9.56
CA GLU A 56 1.43 13.51 -10.70
C GLU A 56 1.28 12.05 -10.27
N LEU A 57 1.77 11.71 -9.07
CA LEU A 57 1.75 10.35 -8.54
C LEU A 57 0.67 10.16 -7.47
N ARG A 58 0.03 11.23 -6.98
CA ARG A 58 -1.13 11.08 -6.09
C ARG A 58 -2.28 10.46 -6.89
N SER A 59 -2.97 9.48 -6.31
CA SER A 59 -4.22 9.00 -6.93
C SER A 59 -5.14 10.20 -7.21
N PRO A 60 -5.77 10.29 -8.39
CA PRO A 60 -6.63 11.42 -8.78
C PRO A 60 -7.97 11.45 -8.03
N GLY A 61 -7.99 11.14 -6.73
CA GLY A 61 -9.20 10.78 -6.00
C GLY A 61 -9.46 11.52 -4.69
N ARG A 62 -8.70 12.55 -4.32
CA ARG A 62 -9.04 13.48 -3.22
C ARG A 62 -8.50 14.87 -3.48
N GLU A 63 -9.08 15.54 -4.47
CA GLU A 63 -9.11 16.99 -4.49
C GLU A 63 -10.06 17.43 -3.37
N THR A 64 -9.47 17.94 -2.30
CA THR A 64 -9.95 19.06 -1.49
C THR A 64 -11.32 19.62 -1.90
N GLU A 65 -12.39 19.21 -1.21
CA GLU A 65 -13.56 20.07 -1.03
C GLU A 65 -13.20 21.11 0.04
N GLY A 66 -13.48 22.39 -0.29
CA GLY A 66 -12.98 23.57 0.41
C GLY A 66 -13.76 24.02 1.63
#